data_AF-A0A925PZD8-F1
#
_entry.id   AF-A0A925PZD8-F1
#
_cell.length_a   1.000
_cell.length_b   1.000
_cell.length_c   1.000
_cell.angle_alpha   90.00
_cell.angle_beta   90.00
_cell.angle_gamma   90.00
#
_symmetry.space_group_name_H-M   'P 1'
#
loop_
_entity.id
_entity.type
_entity.pdbx_description
1 polymer ?
#
loop_
_entity_poly.entity_id
_entity_poly.type
_entity_poly.pdbx_seq_one_letter_code
_entity_poly.pdbx_strand_id
1 'polypeptide(L)'
;PYVTKGSTFDDYGPAYTYGVENYSRYNGRKFEDVEPELGRDWQRAKGKSRLAWDDAKHAAKDSWHRLSDAVERATPGDSDRDGK
;
A
#
# COMPACT_ATOMS: atom_id res chain seq x y z
N PRO A 1 1.69 14.03 17.95
CA PRO A 1 0.34 13.99 17.34
C PRO A 1 0.50 14.16 15.83
N TYR A 2 0.57 13.06 15.07
CA TYR A 2 1.01 13.05 13.66
C TYR A 2 -0.11 13.10 12.63
N VAL A 3 -1.33 13.41 13.06
CA VAL A 3 -2.44 13.65 12.13
C VAL A 3 -2.61 15.16 12.03
N THR A 4 -2.01 15.76 11.01
CA THR A 4 -2.35 17.13 10.62
C THR A 4 -3.82 17.12 10.24
N LYS A 5 -4.68 17.68 11.11
CA LYS A 5 -6.10 17.96 10.85
C LYS A 5 -6.20 18.78 9.55
N GLY A 6 -6.31 18.13 8.40
CA GLY A 6 -6.29 18.79 7.10
C GLY A 6 -6.12 17.85 5.92
N SER A 7 -5.47 16.70 6.09
CA SER A 7 -5.40 15.68 5.04
C SER A 7 -6.72 14.92 5.01
N THR A 8 -7.58 15.24 4.04
CA THR A 8 -8.86 14.55 3.86
C THR A 8 -8.63 13.20 3.21
N PHE A 9 -9.57 12.27 3.36
CA PHE A 9 -9.55 10.97 2.66
C PHE A 9 -9.33 11.13 1.15
N ASP A 10 -9.75 12.27 0.59
CA ASP A 10 -9.54 12.67 -0.81
C ASP A 10 -8.06 12.79 -1.19
N ASP A 11 -7.21 13.31 -0.30
CA ASP A 11 -5.75 13.38 -0.50
C ASP A 11 -5.09 12.00 -0.43
N TYR A 12 -5.66 11.07 0.36
CA TYR A 12 -5.21 9.69 0.51
C TYR A 12 -5.71 8.76 -0.59
N GLY A 13 -6.78 9.12 -1.31
CA GLY A 13 -7.33 8.33 -2.41
C GLY A 13 -6.26 7.91 -3.43
N PRO A 14 -5.43 8.84 -3.94
CA PRO A 14 -4.32 8.50 -4.84
C PRO A 14 -3.30 7.55 -4.21
N ALA A 15 -3.02 7.66 -2.91
CA ALA A 15 -2.09 6.76 -2.22
C ALA A 15 -2.67 5.34 -2.07
N TYR A 16 -3.96 5.25 -1.79
CA TYR A 16 -4.69 3.99 -1.72
C TYR A 16 -4.67 3.27 -3.07
N THR A 17 -5.08 3.96 -4.14
CA THR A 17 -5.07 3.44 -5.51
C THR A 17 -3.64 3.06 -5.93
N TYR A 18 -2.66 3.90 -5.63
CA TYR A 18 -1.26 3.63 -5.96
C TYR A 18 -0.75 2.34 -5.31
N GLY A 19 -1.10 2.07 -4.05
CA GLY A 19 -0.79 0.81 -3.39
C GLY A 19 -1.41 -0.40 -4.10
N VAL A 20 -2.70 -0.30 -4.49
CA VAL A 20 -3.44 -1.39 -5.17
C VAL A 20 -2.91 -1.66 -6.59
N GLU A 21 -2.67 -0.61 -7.37
CA GLU A 21 -2.14 -0.71 -8.73
C GLU A 21 -0.74 -1.34 -8.74
N ASN A 22 0.11 -0.94 -7.80
CA ASN A 22 1.45 -1.49 -7.68
C ASN A 22 1.45 -2.90 -7.07
N TYR A 23 0.53 -3.23 -6.16
CA TYR A 23 0.41 -4.59 -5.63
C TYR A 23 0.24 -5.62 -6.74
N SER A 24 -0.65 -5.33 -7.70
CA SER A 24 -0.84 -6.21 -8.88
C SER A 24 0.43 -6.32 -9.74
N ARG A 25 1.22 -5.24 -9.81
CA ARG A 25 2.46 -5.18 -10.59
C ARG A 25 3.63 -5.91 -9.92
N TYR A 26 3.70 -5.86 -8.60
CA TYR A 26 4.72 -6.51 -7.78
C TYR A 26 4.17 -7.72 -7.02
N ASN A 27 3.17 -8.40 -7.58
CA ASN A 27 2.47 -9.50 -6.95
C ASN A 27 3.46 -10.54 -6.40
N GLY A 28 3.30 -10.92 -5.13
CA GLY A 28 4.20 -11.83 -4.43
C GLY A 28 5.42 -11.18 -3.76
N ARG A 29 5.57 -9.84 -3.83
CA ARG A 29 6.57 -9.10 -3.04
C ARG A 29 5.97 -8.46 -1.80
N LYS A 30 6.77 -8.30 -0.75
CA LYS A 30 6.37 -7.59 0.46
C LYS A 30 6.44 -6.09 0.21
N PHE A 31 5.57 -5.34 0.90
CA PHE A 31 5.57 -3.88 0.83
C PHE A 31 6.96 -3.30 1.17
N GLU A 32 7.67 -3.88 2.13
CA GLU A 32 8.99 -3.42 2.57
C GLU A 32 10.05 -3.46 1.46
N ASP A 33 9.97 -4.44 0.56
CA ASP A 33 10.91 -4.58 -0.57
C ASP A 33 10.68 -3.49 -1.63
N VAL A 34 9.42 -3.11 -1.83
CA VAL A 34 9.03 -2.14 -2.86
C VAL A 34 8.84 -0.72 -2.31
N GLU A 35 8.74 -0.54 -1.00
CA GLU A 35 8.61 0.76 -0.32
C GLU A 35 9.63 1.79 -0.82
N PRO A 36 10.95 1.48 -0.93
CA PRO A 36 11.92 2.46 -1.41
C PRO A 36 11.71 2.83 -2.89
N GLU A 37 11.27 1.88 -3.72
CA GLU A 37 10.97 2.13 -5.14
C GLU A 37 9.70 2.98 -5.28
N LEU A 38 8.63 2.60 -4.59
CA LEU A 38 7.36 3.31 -4.54
C LEU A 38 7.53 4.73 -4.01
N GLY A 39 8.35 4.93 -2.98
CA GLY A 39 8.62 6.25 -2.43
C GLY A 39 9.38 7.17 -3.37
N ARG A 40 10.31 6.62 -4.16
CA ARG A 40 11.00 7.37 -5.23
C ARG A 40 10.02 7.83 -6.31
N ASP A 41 9.11 6.94 -6.72
CA ASP A 41 8.17 7.23 -7.79
C ASP A 41 6.91 7.97 -7.32
N TRP A 42 6.65 8.01 -6.01
CA TRP A 42 5.49 8.68 -5.43
C TRP A 42 5.39 10.14 -5.84
N GLN A 43 6.50 10.90 -5.89
CA GLN A 43 6.45 12.30 -6.32
C GLN A 43 5.94 12.48 -7.75
N ARG A 44 6.13 11.47 -8.61
CA ARG A 44 5.61 11.44 -9.99
C ARG A 44 4.19 10.89 -10.05
N ALA A 45 3.88 9.91 -9.22
CA ALA A 45 2.58 9.22 -9.21
C ALA A 45 1.48 9.96 -8.44
N LYS A 46 1.82 10.74 -7.40
CA LYS A 46 0.86 11.44 -6.54
C LYS A 46 -0.04 12.41 -7.30
N GLY A 47 0.40 12.91 -8.46
CA GLY A 47 -0.35 13.81 -9.32
C GLY A 47 -0.81 15.06 -8.57
N LYS A 48 -2.12 15.14 -8.29
CA LYS A 48 -2.74 16.24 -7.55
C LYS A 48 -2.68 16.09 -6.02
N SER A 49 -2.31 14.91 -5.53
CA SER A 49 -2.21 14.64 -4.08
C SER A 49 -1.10 15.50 -3.47
N ARG A 50 -1.45 16.13 -2.35
CA ARG A 50 -0.54 17.00 -1.59
C ARG A 50 0.29 16.22 -0.57
N LEU A 51 0.02 14.92 -0.39
CA LEU A 51 0.69 14.10 0.62
C LEU A 51 2.15 13.83 0.26
N ALA A 52 3.00 13.91 1.29
CA ALA A 52 4.35 13.38 1.22
C ALA A 52 4.31 11.84 1.20
N TRP A 53 5.39 11.22 0.73
CA TRP A 53 5.51 9.76 0.79
C TRP A 53 5.38 9.23 2.22
N ASP A 54 5.86 9.98 3.22
CA ASP A 54 5.78 9.55 4.62
C ASP A 54 4.35 9.41 5.14
N ASP A 55 3.42 10.21 4.64
CA ASP A 55 1.99 10.06 4.93
C ASP A 55 1.34 9.00 4.02
N ALA A 56 1.67 9.04 2.73
CA ALA A 56 1.10 8.15 1.73
C ALA A 56 1.48 6.68 1.93
N LYS A 57 2.70 6.38 2.41
CA LYS A 57 3.19 5.02 2.66
C LYS A 57 2.31 4.27 3.65
N HIS A 58 1.74 4.96 4.65
CA HIS A 58 0.84 4.34 5.62
C HIS A 58 -0.44 3.86 4.95
N ALA A 59 -1.03 4.68 4.08
CA ALA A 59 -2.21 4.32 3.30
C ALA A 59 -1.91 3.22 2.27
N ALA A 60 -0.80 3.34 1.54
CA ALA A 60 -0.37 2.34 0.56
C ALA A 60 -0.09 0.97 1.23
N LYS A 61 0.56 0.98 2.40
CA LYS A 61 0.83 -0.22 3.20
C LYS A 61 -0.45 -0.89 3.70
N ASP A 62 -1.43 -0.11 4.16
CA ASP A 62 -2.73 -0.63 4.59
C ASP A 62 -3.44 -1.34 3.43
N SER A 63 -3.50 -0.71 2.26
CA SER A 63 -4.04 -1.33 1.03
C SER A 63 -3.30 -2.62 0.67
N TRP A 64 -1.97 -2.60 0.72
CA TRP A 64 -1.12 -3.74 0.38
C TRP A 64 -1.38 -4.93 1.32
N HIS A 65 -1.45 -4.67 2.62
CA HIS A 65 -1.70 -5.71 3.61
C HIS A 65 -3.09 -6.33 3.43
N ARG A 66 -4.11 -5.52 3.13
CA ARG A 66 -5.46 -6.03 2.82
C ARG A 66 -5.48 -6.88 1.57
N LEU A 67 -4.74 -6.50 0.53
CA LEU A 67 -4.66 -7.29 -0.71
C LEU A 67 -3.90 -8.59 -0.50
N SER A 68 -2.80 -8.56 0.27
CA SER A 68 -2.10 -9.77 0.68
C SER A 68 -3.05 -10.71 1.41
N ASP A 69 -3.70 -10.26 2.49
CA ASP A 69 -4.67 -11.05 3.25
C ASP A 69 -5.84 -11.57 2.37
N ALA A 70 -6.31 -10.76 1.41
CA ALA A 70 -7.34 -11.16 0.47
C ALA A 70 -6.87 -12.22 -0.53
N VAL A 71 -5.64 -12.13 -1.04
CA VAL A 71 -5.05 -13.13 -1.94
C VAL A 71 -4.77 -14.44 -1.21
N GLU A 72 -4.24 -14.36 0.01
CA GLU A 72 -4.05 -15.52 0.89
C GLU A 72 -5.39 -16.21 1.18
N ARG A 73 -6.46 -15.47 1.47
CA ARG A 73 -7.81 -16.06 1.64
C ARG A 73 -8.44 -16.57 0.36
N ALA A 74 -8.23 -15.90 -0.77
CA ALA A 74 -8.81 -16.27 -2.06
C ALA A 74 -8.11 -17.49 -2.70
N THR A 75 -6.89 -17.79 -2.25
CA THR A 75 -6.11 -18.96 -2.66
C THR A 75 -5.92 -19.89 -1.47
N PRO A 76 -6.97 -20.62 -1.01
CA PRO A 76 -6.81 -21.66 -0.01
C PRO A 76 -6.02 -22.82 -0.64
N GLY A 77 -4.70 -22.77 -0.58
CA GLY A 77 -3.86 -23.73 -1.31
C GLY A 77 -2.42 -23.89 -0.84
N ASP A 78 -1.82 -22.93 -0.14
CA ASP A 78 -0.42 -23.06 0.28
C ASP A 78 -0.10 -22.21 1.52
N SER A 79 -0.70 -22.47 2.68
CA SER A 79 -0.14 -22.06 4.01
C SER A 79 -0.83 -22.67 5.24
N ASP A 80 -1.70 -23.68 5.10
CA ASP A 80 -2.05 -24.56 6.24
C ASP A 80 -0.91 -25.57 6.50
N ARG A 81 0.27 -25.08 6.91
CA ARG A 81 1.36 -25.92 7.44
C ARG A 81 2.17 -25.28 8.57
N ASP A 82 1.52 -24.54 9.45
CA ASP A 82 2.02 -24.33 10.82
C ASP A 82 0.79 -24.31 11.74
N GLY A 83 0.43 -25.37 12.45
CA GLY A 83 1.28 -26.10 13.38
C GLY A 83 1.03 -25.58 14.80
N LYS A 84 -0.10 -25.96 15.41
CA LYS A 84 -0.32 -25.86 16.85
C LYS A 84 -0.91 -27.15 17.40
#